data_AF-A0A7K0FM57-F1
#
_entry.id   AF-A0A7K0FM57-F1
#
_cell.length_a   1.000
_cell.length_b   1.000
_cell.length_c   1.000
_cell.angle_alpha   90.00
_cell.angle_beta   90.00
_cell.angle_gamma   90.00
#
_symmetry.space_group_name_H-M   'P 1'
#
loop_
_entity.id
_entity.type
_entity.pdbx_description
1 polymer ?
#
loop_
_entity_poly.entity_id
_entity_poly.type
_entity_poly.pdbx_seq_one_letter_code
_entity_poly.pdbx_strand_id
1 'polypeptide(L)' 'MDCLDIRILVIDKYILEDYIQHNPHVADGRETFKRAARKWDLYHTPKKKIEIIKVIADEDYVILHLKEH' A
#
# COMPACT_ATOMS: atom_id res chain seq x y z
N MET A 1 -21.75 -0.35 -0.17
CA MET A 1 -20.29 -0.42 0.00
C MET A 1 -20.02 -0.98 1.36
N ASP A 2 -19.30 -2.08 1.42
CA ASP A 2 -18.85 -2.61 2.70
C ASP A 2 -17.68 -1.77 3.25
N CYS A 3 -17.31 -1.99 4.51
CA CYS A 3 -16.21 -1.27 5.16
C CYS A 3 -14.84 -1.59 4.52
N LEU A 4 -14.74 -2.69 3.78
CA LEU A 4 -13.52 -3.13 3.12
C LEU A 4 -13.26 -2.37 1.81
N ASP A 5 -14.33 -2.05 1.07
CA ASP A 5 -14.29 -1.21 -0.11
C ASP A 5 -13.75 0.20 0.21
N ILE A 6 -13.98 0.72 1.42
CA ILE A 6 -13.43 2.01 1.83
C ILE A 6 -11.89 1.97 1.90
N ARG A 7 -11.30 0.83 2.27
CA ARG A 7 -9.84 0.71 2.43
C ARG A 7 -9.11 0.64 1.09
N ILE A 8 -9.75 0.11 0.04
CA ILE A 8 -9.16 0.11 -1.31
C ILE A 8 -9.22 1.51 -1.94
N LEU A 9 -10.25 2.31 -1.65
CA LEU A 9 -10.41 3.68 -2.17
C LEU A 9 -9.34 4.66 -1.65
N VAL A 10 -8.70 4.35 -0.52
CA VAL A 10 -7.54 5.11 -0.01
C VAL A 10 -6.40 5.15 -1.03
N ILE A 11 -6.26 4.12 -1.88
CA ILE A 11 -5.25 4.09 -2.94
C ILE A 11 -5.46 5.24 -3.93
N ASP A 12 -6.71 5.64 -4.22
CA ASP A 12 -7.00 6.74 -5.14
C ASP A 12 -6.49 8.09 -4.66
N LYS A 13 -6.34 8.23 -3.33
CA LYS A 13 -5.90 9.48 -2.70
C LYS A 13 -4.38 9.59 -2.62
N TYR A 14 -3.67 8.47 -2.39
CA TYR A 14 -2.24 8.50 -2.04
C TYR A 14 -1.31 7.88 -3.08
N ILE A 15 -1.84 7.15 -4.06
CA ILE A 15 -1.04 6.50 -5.11
C ILE A 15 -1.38 7.16 -6.46
N LEU A 16 -0.35 7.55 -7.20
CA LEU A 16 -0.48 8.13 -8.54
C LEU A 16 -1.03 7.12 -9.53
N GLU A 17 -1.75 7.60 -10.55
CA GLU A 17 -2.33 6.76 -11.61
C GLU A 17 -1.26 5.92 -12.33
N ASP A 18 -0.10 6.51 -12.57
CA ASP A 18 1.09 5.97 -13.23
C ASP A 18 2.15 5.45 -12.25
N TYR A 19 1.75 5.03 -11.05
CA TYR A 19 2.65 4.48 -10.02
C TYR A 19 3.61 3.41 -10.57
N ILE A 20 4.92 3.70 -10.47
CA ILE A 20 6.00 2.78 -10.87
C ILE A 20 6.27 1.80 -9.73
N GLN A 21 6.20 0.51 -10.02
CA GLN A 21 6.28 -0.57 -9.04
C GLN A 21 7.57 -1.37 -9.24
N HIS A 22 8.39 -1.46 -8.20
CA HIS A 22 9.72 -2.10 -8.31
C HIS A 22 9.73 -3.64 -8.14
N ASN A 23 8.64 -4.27 -7.69
CA ASN A 23 8.52 -5.73 -7.65
C ASN A 23 8.28 -6.25 -9.09
N PRO A 24 9.23 -6.99 -9.68
CA PRO A 24 9.13 -7.40 -11.09
C PRO A 24 7.95 -8.32 -11.42
N HIS A 25 7.24 -8.82 -10.41
CA HIS A 25 6.05 -9.67 -10.58
C HIS A 25 4.72 -8.90 -10.55
N VAL A 26 4.75 -7.57 -10.37
CA VAL A 26 3.56 -6.70 -10.36
C VAL A 26 3.80 -5.58 -11.37
N ALA A 27 2.91 -5.43 -12.34
CA ALA A 27 3.05 -4.35 -13.31
C ALA A 27 2.75 -2.98 -12.69
N ASP A 28 3.22 -1.94 -13.37
CA ASP A 28 2.98 -0.55 -12.99
C ASP A 28 1.49 -0.16 -13.04
N GLY A 29 1.22 0.99 -12.43
CA GLY A 29 -0.07 1.67 -12.42
C GLY A 29 -0.92 1.38 -11.20
N ARG A 30 -1.67 2.39 -10.76
CA ARG A 30 -2.56 2.34 -9.59
C ARG A 30 -3.55 1.19 -9.65
N GLU A 31 -4.18 0.97 -10.80
CA GLU A 31 -5.19 -0.08 -10.95
C GLU A 31 -4.57 -1.47 -10.84
N THR A 32 -3.34 -1.65 -11.33
CA THR A 32 -2.59 -2.89 -11.13
C THR A 32 -2.26 -3.08 -9.65
N PHE A 33 -1.82 -2.03 -8.97
CA PHE A 33 -1.56 -2.07 -7.54
C PHE A 33 -2.82 -2.41 -6.72
N LYS A 34 -3.99 -1.85 -7.05
CA LYS A 34 -5.27 -2.22 -6.40
C LYS A 34 -5.59 -3.71 -6.57
N ARG A 35 -5.37 -4.26 -7.77
CA ARG A 35 -5.56 -5.71 -8.02
C ARG A 35 -4.59 -6.56 -7.19
N ALA A 36 -3.32 -6.15 -7.10
CA ALA A 36 -2.32 -6.82 -6.28
C ALA A 36 -2.69 -6.77 -4.78
N ALA A 37 -3.10 -5.61 -4.28
CA ALA A 37 -3.50 -5.41 -2.89
C ALA A 37 -4.72 -6.27 -2.48
N ARG A 38 -5.67 -6.50 -3.40
CA ARG A 38 -6.76 -7.47 -3.21
C ARG A 38 -6.24 -8.91 -3.14
N LYS A 39 -5.32 -9.30 -4.02
CA LYS A 39 -4.72 -10.65 -4.03
C LYS A 39 -3.87 -10.95 -2.80
N TRP A 40 -3.16 -9.95 -2.29
CA TRP A 40 -2.36 -10.05 -1.05
C TRP A 40 -3.20 -9.96 0.21
N ASP A 41 -4.50 -9.80 0.05
CA ASP A 41 -5.46 -9.66 1.14
C ASP A 41 -5.06 -8.63 2.20
N LEU A 42 -4.60 -7.46 1.75
CA LEU A 42 -4.21 -6.38 2.65
C LEU A 42 -5.38 -5.79 3.45
N TYR A 43 -6.62 -6.21 3.15
CA TYR A 43 -7.84 -5.58 3.67
C TYR A 43 -8.81 -6.53 4.39
N HIS A 44 -8.83 -7.84 4.11
CA HIS A 44 -9.63 -8.82 4.86
C HIS A 44 -8.83 -9.46 6.02
N THR A 45 -7.51 -9.23 6.09
CA THR A 45 -6.72 -9.66 7.25
C THR A 45 -7.13 -8.92 8.52
N PRO A 46 -7.15 -9.60 9.70
CA PRO A 46 -7.30 -8.92 10.99
C PRO A 46 -6.31 -7.76 11.05
N LYS A 47 -6.69 -6.63 11.67
CA LYS A 47 -5.83 -5.44 11.75
C LYS A 47 -4.43 -5.86 12.22
N LYS A 48 -3.48 -5.92 11.26
CA LYS A 48 -2.08 -6.15 11.55
C LYS A 48 -1.62 -4.99 12.41
N LYS A 49 -1.04 -5.29 13.56
CA LYS A 49 -0.43 -4.25 14.38
C LYS A 49 0.90 -3.94 13.74
N ILE A 50 0.99 -2.78 13.12
CA ILE A 50 2.24 -2.26 12.53
C ILE A 50 2.81 -1.22 13.49
N GLU A 51 4.05 -1.45 13.92
CA GLU A 51 4.85 -0.50 14.68
C GLU A 51 5.81 0.24 13.71
N ILE A 52 5.77 1.58 13.71
CA ILE A 52 6.72 2.39 12.95
C ILE A 52 7.97 2.57 13.83
N ILE A 53 9.04 1.86 13.49
CA ILE A 53 10.31 1.91 14.23
C ILE A 53 11.10 3.17 13.89
N LYS A 54 11.11 3.54 12.61
CA LYS A 54 11.85 4.71 12.12
C LYS A 54 11.20 5.25 10.85
N VAL A 55 11.19 6.58 10.73
CA VAL A 55 10.88 7.31 9.51
C VAL A 55 12.12 8.11 9.12
N ILE A 56 12.55 7.98 7.87
CA ILE A 56 13.59 8.82 7.27
C ILE A 56 12.96 9.52 6.08
N ALA A 57 13.09 10.84 6.01
CA ALA A 57 12.64 11.64 4.88
C ALA A 57 13.84 12.41 4.31
N ASP A 58 13.98 12.40 2.99
CA ASP A 58 15.03 13.08 2.24
C ASP A 58 14.45 13.59 0.92
N GLU A 59 14.29 14.91 0.81
CA GLU A 59 13.54 15.58 -0.26
C GLU A 59 12.20 14.91 -0.57
N ASP A 60 12.07 14.30 -1.74
CA ASP A 60 10.84 13.65 -2.21
C ASP A 60 10.71 12.17 -1.76
N TYR A 61 11.70 11.65 -1.03
CA TYR A 61 11.75 10.26 -0.61
C TYR A 61 11.40 10.08 0.86
N VAL A 62 10.62 9.03 1.16
CA VAL A 62 10.31 8.58 2.51
C VAL A 62 10.59 7.09 2.63
N ILE A 63 11.34 6.70 3.66
CA ILE A 63 11.62 5.30 4.00
C ILE A 63 11.00 5.00 5.37
N LEU A 64 10.22 3.92 5.44
CA LEU A 64 9.61 3.42 6.66
C LEU A 64 10.29 2.11 7.08
N HIS A 65 10.85 2.08 8.28
CA HIS A 65 11.22 0.83 8.95
C HIS A 65 10.05 0.39 9.83
N LEU A 66 9.39 -0.69 9.42
CA LEU A 66 8.16 -1.18 10.04
C LEU A 66 8.42 -2.53 10.71
N LYS A 67 7.73 -2.78 11.83
CA LYS A 67 7.63 -4.09 12.47
C LYS A 67 6.17 -4.53 12.49
N GLU A 68 5.88 -5.70 11.93
CA GLU A 68 4.58 -6.37 12.04
C GLU A 68 4.60 -7.29 13.27
N HIS A 69 3.50 -7.32 14.04
CA HIS A 69 3.32 -8.21 15.19
C HIS A 69 2.39 -9.39 14.87
#